data_AF-W1DHF7-F1
#
_entry.id   AF-W1DHF7-F1
#
_cell.length_a   1.000
_cell.length_b   1.000
_cell.length_c   1.000
_cell.angle_alpha   90.00
_cell.angle_beta   90.00
_cell.angle_gamma   90.00
#
_symmetry.space_group_name_H-M   'P 1'
#
loop_
_entity.id
_entity.type
_entity.pdbx_description
1 polymer ?
#
loop_
_entity_poly.entity_id
_entity_poly.type
_entity_poly.pdbx_seq_one_letter_code
_entity_poly.pdbx_strand_id
1 'polypeptide(L)'
;MVEVLAEKQQQSGVKLLWGTANCFTNPRYGAGAATNPDPEVFSWAATQVVTAMNATHQLGGENYVLWGGREGYETLLNTDLRQEREQIGRFMQLVVEHKHKIGFKGTLLIEPKPQEPTKHQYDYDASTVYGFLKQFGLEKEIKLNIEANHATLAGHSFHHEIATAIALGLFGSVDANRGDPQLGWDTDQFPNSVEENALVMYEILKAGGFTTGGLNFDAKVRRQSTDKYDLFYGHIGAMDTMALSLKVAARMIEDGELDKRVARRYAGWNGELGQQILNGQMTLSDIAQYAAQHQLAPQHRSGQQEQLENLVNHYLFDK
;
A
#
# COMPACT_ATOMS: atom_id res chain seq x y z
N MET A 1 24.19 4.86 18.55
CA MET A 1 23.74 4.23 17.27
C MET A 1 23.33 5.28 16.26
N VAL A 2 22.38 6.19 16.58
CA VAL A 2 21.93 7.25 15.66
C VAL A 2 23.09 8.14 15.17
N GLU A 3 23.99 8.57 16.06
CA GLU A 3 25.16 9.38 15.67
C GLU A 3 26.07 8.68 14.63
N VAL A 4 26.34 7.38 14.83
CA VAL A 4 27.13 6.58 13.90
C VAL A 4 26.46 6.48 12.53
N LEU A 5 25.12 6.33 12.50
CA LEU A 5 24.37 6.30 11.24
C LEU A 5 24.39 7.66 10.54
N ALA A 6 24.25 8.77 11.28
CA ALA A 6 24.36 10.11 10.73
C ALA A 6 25.75 10.37 10.11
N GLU A 7 26.84 9.96 10.77
CA GLU A 7 28.19 10.04 10.19
C GLU A 7 28.30 9.22 8.89
N LYS A 8 27.68 8.04 8.83
CA LYS A 8 27.68 7.20 7.63
C LYS A 8 26.83 7.79 6.49
N GLN A 9 25.72 8.46 6.78
CA GLN A 9 24.95 9.21 5.79
C GLN A 9 25.81 10.34 5.19
N GLN A 10 26.55 11.07 6.03
CA GLN A 10 27.46 12.13 5.55
C GLN A 10 28.58 11.59 4.66
N GLN A 11 29.14 10.42 5.00
CA GLN A 11 30.22 9.78 4.23
C GLN A 11 29.75 9.23 2.87
N SER A 12 28.54 8.69 2.80
CA SER A 12 28.05 7.94 1.63
C SER A 12 27.07 8.71 0.75
N GLY A 13 26.41 9.74 1.28
CA GLY A 13 25.30 10.43 0.61
C GLY A 13 23.97 9.65 0.63
N VAL A 14 23.93 8.45 1.20
CA VAL A 14 22.70 7.65 1.36
C VAL A 14 21.77 8.34 2.36
N LYS A 15 20.48 8.39 2.03
CA LYS A 15 19.44 8.98 2.87
C LYS A 15 18.53 7.90 3.46
N LEU A 16 17.79 8.26 4.51
CA LEU A 16 16.82 7.37 5.15
C LEU A 16 15.46 7.54 4.46
N LEU A 17 14.96 6.49 3.80
CA LEU A 17 13.62 6.51 3.23
C LEU A 17 12.56 6.56 4.34
N TRP A 18 12.68 5.67 5.32
CA TRP A 18 11.82 5.65 6.48
C TRP A 18 12.44 4.91 7.65
N GLY A 19 11.91 5.14 8.85
CA GLY A 19 12.17 4.31 10.03
C GLY A 19 10.89 3.68 10.56
N THR A 20 11.03 2.70 11.44
CA THR A 20 9.92 2.01 12.10
C THR A 20 10.34 1.45 13.46
N ALA A 21 9.39 0.97 14.26
CA ALA A 21 9.63 0.29 15.52
C ALA A 21 9.24 -1.19 15.41
N ASN A 22 10.14 -2.10 15.78
CA ASN A 22 9.82 -3.52 15.90
C ASN A 22 9.08 -3.79 17.21
N CYS A 23 7.75 -3.69 17.15
CA CYS A 23 6.82 -3.98 18.24
C CYS A 23 6.19 -5.38 18.10
N PHE A 24 6.91 -6.37 17.56
CA PHE A 24 6.35 -7.69 17.27
C PHE A 24 7.26 -8.89 17.60
N THR A 25 8.58 -8.69 17.65
CA THR A 25 9.55 -9.80 17.86
C THR A 25 9.69 -10.18 19.33
N ASN A 26 9.70 -9.19 20.24
CA ASN A 26 9.87 -9.47 21.66
C ASN A 26 8.64 -10.20 22.23
N PRO A 27 8.81 -11.22 23.10
CA PRO A 27 7.69 -11.99 23.66
C PRO A 27 6.60 -11.16 24.35
N ARG A 28 6.92 -9.95 24.84
CA ARG A 28 5.91 -9.05 25.44
C ARG A 28 4.76 -8.70 24.48
N TYR A 29 5.01 -8.72 23.18
CA TYR A 29 4.04 -8.39 22.14
C TYR A 29 3.22 -9.60 21.67
N GLY A 30 3.30 -10.73 22.36
CA GLY A 30 2.59 -11.95 21.99
C GLY A 30 1.07 -11.76 21.82
N ALA A 31 0.49 -10.80 22.54
CA ALA A 31 -0.94 -10.45 22.45
C ALA A 31 -1.19 -9.07 21.80
N GLY A 32 -0.28 -8.58 20.96
CA GLY A 32 -0.39 -7.25 20.34
C GLY A 32 0.47 -6.19 21.01
N ALA A 33 0.51 -5.00 20.44
CA ALA A 33 1.25 -3.85 20.98
C ALA A 33 0.28 -2.73 21.33
N ALA A 34 -0.27 -2.03 20.34
CA ALA A 34 -1.35 -1.08 20.51
C ALA A 34 -2.68 -1.76 20.81
N THR A 35 -2.87 -3.00 20.38
CA THR A 35 -4.09 -3.80 20.64
C THR A 35 -3.94 -4.71 21.85
N ASN A 36 -2.86 -4.59 22.63
CA ASN A 36 -2.63 -5.48 23.76
C ASN A 36 -3.72 -5.29 24.85
N PRO A 37 -4.21 -6.38 25.46
CA PRO A 37 -5.13 -6.29 26.60
C PRO A 37 -4.48 -5.69 27.86
N ASP A 38 -3.15 -5.63 27.93
CA ASP A 38 -2.38 -5.03 29.02
C ASP A 38 -1.92 -3.59 28.67
N PRO A 39 -2.40 -2.55 29.40
CA PRO A 39 -2.00 -1.16 29.16
C PRO A 39 -0.51 -0.87 29.44
N GLU A 40 0.20 -1.71 30.20
CA GLU A 40 1.65 -1.57 30.38
C GLU A 40 2.40 -1.91 29.10
N VAL A 41 1.95 -2.93 28.35
CA VAL A 41 2.53 -3.29 27.04
C VAL A 41 2.24 -2.20 26.01
N PHE A 42 1.03 -1.64 26.00
CA PHE A 42 0.69 -0.46 25.19
C PHE A 42 1.64 0.71 25.47
N SER A 43 1.89 1.01 26.74
CA SER A 43 2.77 2.10 27.17
C SER A 43 4.22 1.86 26.73
N TRP A 44 4.67 0.60 26.78
CA TRP A 44 5.98 0.22 26.30
C TRP A 44 6.12 0.32 24.77
N ALA A 45 5.09 -0.09 24.02
CA ALA A 45 5.03 0.11 22.57
C ALA A 45 5.12 1.60 22.19
N ALA A 46 4.38 2.47 22.90
CA ALA A 46 4.45 3.91 22.70
C ALA A 46 5.87 4.45 22.95
N THR A 47 6.56 3.95 23.98
CA THR A 47 7.96 4.32 24.28
C THR A 47 8.90 3.97 23.12
N GLN A 48 8.73 2.78 22.54
CA GLN A 48 9.53 2.37 21.37
C GLN A 48 9.23 3.20 20.13
N VAL A 49 7.96 3.48 19.85
CA VAL A 49 7.54 4.31 18.70
C VAL A 49 8.05 5.74 18.84
N VAL A 50 7.97 6.35 20.03
CA VAL A 50 8.56 7.68 20.28
C VAL A 50 10.07 7.67 20.02
N THR A 51 10.76 6.65 20.51
CA THR A 51 12.22 6.52 20.34
C THR A 51 12.61 6.35 18.87
N ALA A 52 11.92 5.47 18.14
CA ALA A 52 12.17 5.21 16.74
C ALA A 52 11.81 6.41 15.85
N MET A 53 10.70 7.10 16.12
CA MET A 53 10.31 8.30 15.38
C MET A 53 11.29 9.45 15.62
N ASN A 54 11.77 9.65 16.85
CA ASN A 54 12.80 10.66 17.13
C ASN A 54 14.11 10.35 16.40
N ALA A 55 14.54 9.09 16.37
CA ALA A 55 15.71 8.66 15.59
C ALA A 55 15.51 8.89 14.08
N THR A 56 14.32 8.55 13.57
CA THR A 56 13.94 8.77 12.16
C THR A 56 13.99 10.26 11.81
N HIS A 57 13.45 11.11 12.67
CA HIS A 57 13.48 12.56 12.51
C HIS A 57 14.94 13.08 12.51
N GLN A 58 15.76 12.64 13.47
CA GLN A 58 17.17 13.05 13.57
C GLN A 58 17.99 12.63 12.34
N LEU A 59 17.67 11.49 11.72
CA LEU A 59 18.34 10.97 10.52
C LEU A 59 17.73 11.48 9.20
N GLY A 60 16.76 12.40 9.27
CA GLY A 60 16.12 12.99 8.10
C GLY A 60 15.27 12.00 7.29
N GLY A 61 14.57 11.08 7.96
CA GLY A 61 13.68 10.14 7.31
C GLY A 61 12.52 10.82 6.58
N GLU A 62 12.28 10.44 5.32
CA GLU A 62 11.17 11.00 4.51
C GLU A 62 9.80 10.47 4.95
N ASN A 63 9.76 9.30 5.60
CA ASN A 63 8.54 8.69 6.12
C ASN A 63 8.79 7.96 7.46
N TYR A 64 7.71 7.53 8.11
CA TYR A 64 7.75 6.63 9.26
C TYR A 64 6.66 5.56 9.11
N VAL A 65 7.07 4.29 9.11
CA VAL A 65 6.18 3.15 8.85
C VAL A 65 5.68 2.54 10.15
N LEU A 66 4.41 2.16 10.18
CA LEU A 66 3.71 1.45 11.24
C LEU A 66 3.19 0.14 10.65
N TRP A 67 3.92 -0.95 10.88
CA TRP A 67 3.49 -2.29 10.49
C TRP A 67 2.92 -3.04 11.70
N GLY A 68 1.66 -3.47 11.60
CA GLY A 68 0.89 -4.07 12.67
C GLY A 68 1.16 -5.54 12.94
N GLY A 69 2.41 -6.01 12.93
CA GLY A 69 2.74 -7.45 12.93
C GLY A 69 2.17 -8.30 14.08
N ARG A 70 1.65 -7.71 15.17
CA ARG A 70 0.88 -8.40 16.22
C ARG A 70 -0.49 -7.78 16.48
N GLU A 71 -0.87 -6.76 15.72
CA GLU A 71 -2.09 -5.99 15.88
C GLU A 71 -3.24 -6.72 15.17
N GLY A 72 -3.77 -7.72 15.85
CA GLY A 72 -4.74 -8.66 15.32
C GLY A 72 -5.10 -9.69 16.37
N TYR A 73 -5.64 -10.82 15.95
CA TYR A 73 -6.04 -11.88 16.87
C TYR A 73 -5.67 -13.28 16.37
N GLU A 74 -5.55 -14.21 17.32
CA GLU A 74 -5.45 -15.64 17.05
C GLU A 74 -6.81 -16.35 17.21
N THR A 75 -7.64 -15.91 18.16
CA THR A 75 -9.00 -16.43 18.36
C THR A 75 -9.97 -15.35 18.79
N LEU A 76 -11.20 -15.38 18.28
CA LEU A 76 -12.23 -14.43 18.70
C LEU A 76 -12.81 -14.75 20.09
N LEU A 77 -12.48 -15.91 20.66
CA LEU A 77 -13.00 -16.33 21.97
C LEU A 77 -12.46 -15.47 23.13
N ASN A 78 -11.32 -14.80 22.94
CA ASN A 78 -10.69 -13.94 23.93
C ASN A 78 -10.37 -12.53 23.41
N THR A 79 -10.96 -12.13 22.28
CA THR A 79 -10.71 -10.83 21.65
C THR A 79 -11.97 -9.98 21.70
N ASP A 80 -11.87 -8.81 22.32
CA ASP A 80 -12.85 -7.75 22.16
C ASP A 80 -12.43 -6.84 20.99
N LEU A 81 -12.96 -7.14 19.81
CA LEU A 81 -12.68 -6.40 18.58
C LEU A 81 -13.00 -4.91 18.68
N ARG A 82 -14.00 -4.53 19.50
CA ARG A 82 -14.35 -3.11 19.66
C ARG A 82 -13.27 -2.42 20.49
N GLN A 83 -12.90 -3.01 21.62
CA GLN A 83 -11.89 -2.48 22.52
C GLN A 83 -10.54 -2.34 21.82
N GLU A 84 -10.06 -3.40 21.17
CA GLU A 84 -8.77 -3.38 20.46
C GLU A 84 -8.75 -2.35 19.33
N ARG A 85 -9.86 -2.20 18.61
CA ARG A 85 -9.99 -1.20 17.55
C ARG A 85 -9.98 0.23 18.09
N GLU A 86 -10.59 0.50 19.24
CA GLU A 86 -10.51 1.80 19.92
C GLU A 86 -9.09 2.08 20.42
N GLN A 87 -8.39 1.07 20.95
CA GLN A 87 -7.01 1.21 21.43
C GLN A 87 -6.05 1.57 20.30
N ILE A 88 -6.04 0.82 19.20
CA ILE A 88 -5.16 1.12 18.06
C ILE A 88 -5.54 2.43 17.37
N GLY A 89 -6.84 2.75 17.29
CA GLY A 89 -7.31 4.06 16.84
C GLY A 89 -6.71 5.20 17.66
N ARG A 90 -6.76 5.09 19.01
CA ARG A 90 -6.13 6.08 19.90
C ARG A 90 -4.61 6.09 19.79
N PHE A 91 -3.97 4.93 19.63
CA PHE A 91 -2.52 4.84 19.46
C PHE A 91 -2.07 5.59 18.21
N MET A 92 -2.74 5.40 17.06
CA MET A 92 -2.42 6.10 15.82
C MET A 92 -2.61 7.62 15.93
N GLN A 93 -3.63 8.08 16.66
CA GLN A 93 -3.78 9.51 16.99
C GLN A 93 -2.61 10.03 17.82
N LEU A 94 -2.15 9.29 18.84
CA LEU A 94 -0.97 9.67 19.64
C LEU A 94 0.31 9.75 18.80
N VAL A 95 0.46 8.86 17.81
CA VAL A 95 1.58 8.88 16.87
C VAL A 95 1.55 10.16 16.01
N VAL A 96 0.37 10.53 15.48
CA VAL A 96 0.16 11.80 14.75
C VAL A 96 0.43 13.01 15.64
N GLU A 97 -0.12 13.03 16.86
CA GLU A 97 0.11 14.09 17.85
C GLU A 97 1.60 14.27 18.13
N HIS A 98 2.35 13.18 18.31
CA HIS A 98 3.79 13.21 18.55
C HIS A 98 4.58 13.70 17.33
N LYS A 99 4.24 13.22 16.12
CA LYS A 99 4.81 13.73 14.85
C LYS A 99 4.73 15.25 14.78
N HIS A 100 3.55 15.82 15.03
CA HIS A 100 3.35 17.27 15.01
C HIS A 100 4.11 17.97 16.14
N LYS A 101 4.07 17.42 17.36
CA LYS A 101 4.77 17.97 18.53
C LYS A 101 6.27 18.11 18.32
N ILE A 102 6.91 17.12 17.71
CA ILE A 102 8.36 17.16 17.44
C ILE A 102 8.70 17.87 16.12
N GLY A 103 7.70 18.26 15.34
CA GLY A 103 7.89 18.91 14.04
C GLY A 103 8.33 17.98 12.91
N PHE A 104 8.15 16.66 13.05
CA PHE A 104 8.50 15.70 12.00
C PHE A 104 7.62 15.90 10.76
N LYS A 105 8.25 16.13 9.60
CA LYS A 105 7.55 16.44 8.34
C LYS A 105 7.28 15.22 7.48
N GLY A 106 7.93 14.09 7.75
CA GLY A 106 7.78 12.89 6.94
C GLY A 106 6.37 12.30 6.99
N THR A 107 6.00 11.59 5.94
CA THR A 107 4.69 10.93 5.84
C THR A 107 4.58 9.77 6.83
N LEU A 108 3.44 9.63 7.50
CA LEU A 108 3.17 8.40 8.27
C LEU A 108 2.57 7.36 7.33
N LEU A 109 3.06 6.13 7.42
CA LEU A 109 2.64 5.03 6.57
C LEU A 109 2.11 3.87 7.42
N ILE A 110 0.94 3.34 7.09
CA ILE A 110 0.52 2.00 7.54
C ILE A 110 0.83 1.02 6.43
N GLU A 111 1.33 -0.16 6.79
CA GLU A 111 1.66 -1.22 5.85
C GLU A 111 0.67 -2.38 5.99
N PRO A 112 -0.32 -2.49 5.08
CA PRO A 112 -1.35 -3.50 5.21
C PRO A 112 -0.77 -4.91 5.08
N LYS A 113 -1.30 -5.84 5.89
CA LYS A 113 -1.06 -7.28 5.79
C LYS A 113 -2.29 -8.03 6.29
N PRO A 114 -2.74 -9.11 5.64
CA PRO A 114 -3.97 -9.80 6.02
C PRO A 114 -3.85 -10.67 7.29
N GLN A 115 -2.68 -11.27 7.50
CA GLN A 115 -2.41 -12.30 8.50
C GLN A 115 -0.89 -12.57 8.58
N GLU A 116 -0.49 -13.54 9.41
CA GLU A 116 0.89 -13.97 9.63
C GLU A 116 1.76 -12.89 10.31
N PRO A 117 2.07 -13.05 11.61
CA PRO A 117 1.88 -14.24 12.45
C PRO A 117 0.48 -14.39 13.07
N THR A 118 -0.39 -13.38 12.99
CA THR A 118 -1.77 -13.45 13.51
C THR A 118 -2.66 -14.31 12.61
N LYS A 119 -3.80 -14.80 13.15
CA LYS A 119 -4.84 -15.45 12.32
C LYS A 119 -5.62 -14.43 11.48
N HIS A 120 -5.62 -13.18 11.91
CA HIS A 120 -6.18 -12.04 11.20
C HIS A 120 -5.52 -10.79 11.75
N GLN A 121 -4.94 -9.98 10.88
CA GLN A 121 -4.40 -8.67 11.22
C GLN A 121 -5.42 -7.59 10.84
N TYR A 122 -5.51 -6.52 11.64
CA TYR A 122 -6.59 -5.53 11.49
C TYR A 122 -6.45 -4.64 10.26
N ASP A 123 -5.22 -4.31 9.88
CA ASP A 123 -4.82 -3.60 8.68
C ASP A 123 -4.76 -4.56 7.47
N TYR A 124 -5.88 -5.22 7.19
CA TYR A 124 -5.95 -6.37 6.27
C TYR A 124 -5.53 -6.07 4.82
N ASP A 125 -6.04 -4.97 4.27
CA ASP A 125 -5.80 -4.47 2.91
C ASP A 125 -6.03 -2.95 2.85
N ALA A 126 -5.75 -2.32 1.70
CA ALA A 126 -5.86 -0.88 1.50
C ALA A 126 -7.27 -0.33 1.81
N SER A 127 -8.32 -1.06 1.44
CA SER A 127 -9.71 -0.65 1.67
C SER A 127 -10.09 -0.73 3.15
N THR A 128 -9.65 -1.78 3.84
CA THR A 128 -9.87 -1.99 5.27
C THR A 128 -9.17 -0.90 6.08
N VAL A 129 -7.92 -0.57 5.72
CA VAL A 129 -7.19 0.53 6.34
C VAL A 129 -7.87 1.87 6.06
N TYR A 130 -8.35 2.14 4.84
CA TYR A 130 -9.09 3.38 4.57
C TYR A 130 -10.34 3.53 5.46
N GLY A 131 -11.11 2.45 5.64
CA GLY A 131 -12.27 2.46 6.53
C GLY A 131 -11.89 2.75 7.99
N PHE A 132 -10.78 2.17 8.47
CA PHE A 132 -10.21 2.48 9.78
C PHE A 132 -9.77 3.95 9.91
N LEU A 133 -9.01 4.45 8.95
CA LEU A 133 -8.53 5.83 8.96
C LEU A 133 -9.69 6.82 8.98
N LYS A 134 -10.75 6.57 8.19
CA LYS A 134 -11.97 7.38 8.20
C LYS A 134 -12.69 7.37 9.53
N GLN A 135 -12.80 6.21 10.17
CA GLN A 135 -13.46 6.08 11.47
C GLN A 135 -12.77 6.93 12.56
N PHE A 136 -11.44 7.02 12.53
CA PHE A 136 -10.64 7.71 13.55
C PHE A 136 -10.13 9.10 13.13
N GLY A 137 -10.53 9.59 11.94
CA GLY A 137 -10.16 10.92 11.43
C GLY A 137 -8.69 11.07 11.03
N LEU A 138 -8.08 9.99 10.53
CA LEU A 138 -6.64 9.89 10.25
C LEU A 138 -6.31 9.88 8.74
N GLU A 139 -7.30 9.88 7.86
CA GLU A 139 -7.11 9.69 6.42
C GLU A 139 -6.33 10.81 5.72
N LYS A 140 -6.19 11.95 6.39
CA LYS A 140 -5.40 13.10 5.90
C LYS A 140 -3.96 13.10 6.44
N GLU A 141 -3.67 12.27 7.44
CA GLU A 141 -2.40 12.26 8.17
C GLU A 141 -1.53 11.05 7.81
N ILE A 142 -2.18 9.95 7.42
CA ILE A 142 -1.55 8.64 7.20
C ILE A 142 -1.82 8.18 5.76
N LYS A 143 -0.79 7.67 5.10
CA LYS A 143 -0.81 7.03 3.78
C LYS A 143 -0.46 5.55 3.92
N LEU A 144 -0.37 4.82 2.80
CA LEU A 144 -0.08 3.40 2.78
C LEU A 144 1.33 3.12 2.24
N ASN A 145 2.01 2.16 2.87
CA ASN A 145 3.12 1.42 2.29
C ASN A 145 2.55 0.11 1.76
N ILE A 146 2.48 -0.08 0.44
CA ILE A 146 1.90 -1.31 -0.13
C ILE A 146 3.01 -2.30 -0.44
N GLU A 147 2.88 -3.51 0.10
CA GLU A 147 3.77 -4.62 -0.20
C GLU A 147 3.11 -5.63 -1.15
N ALA A 148 3.87 -6.09 -2.14
CA ALA A 148 3.36 -7.03 -3.16
C ALA A 148 2.96 -8.39 -2.57
N ASN A 149 3.79 -8.99 -1.72
CA ASN A 149 3.46 -10.29 -1.13
C ASN A 149 2.25 -10.18 -0.20
N HIS A 150 2.14 -9.12 0.61
CA HIS A 150 0.97 -8.86 1.44
C HIS A 150 -0.33 -8.72 0.63
N ALA A 151 -0.29 -7.98 -0.50
CA ALA A 151 -1.44 -7.85 -1.40
C ALA A 151 -1.93 -9.21 -1.89
N THR A 152 -1.02 -10.05 -2.38
CA THR A 152 -1.37 -11.40 -2.88
C THR A 152 -1.84 -12.34 -1.78
N LEU A 153 -1.29 -12.22 -0.57
CA LEU A 153 -1.72 -13.01 0.58
C LEU A 153 -3.15 -12.65 1.02
N ALA A 154 -3.59 -11.41 0.74
CA ALA A 154 -4.95 -10.94 1.02
C ALA A 154 -5.96 -11.40 -0.05
N GLY A 155 -5.50 -12.08 -1.10
CA GLY A 155 -6.31 -12.50 -2.24
C GLY A 155 -6.43 -11.44 -3.34
N HIS A 156 -5.62 -10.38 -3.29
CA HIS A 156 -5.62 -9.28 -4.26
C HIS A 156 -4.40 -9.33 -5.17
N SER A 157 -4.49 -8.79 -6.38
CA SER A 157 -3.26 -8.53 -7.14
C SER A 157 -2.53 -7.32 -6.56
N PHE A 158 -1.20 -7.27 -6.72
CA PHE A 158 -0.44 -6.08 -6.32
C PHE A 158 -0.90 -4.83 -7.08
N HIS A 159 -1.24 -4.97 -8.37
CA HIS A 159 -1.83 -3.90 -9.18
C HIS A 159 -3.14 -3.37 -8.58
N HIS A 160 -4.01 -4.26 -8.06
CA HIS A 160 -5.25 -3.85 -7.41
C HIS A 160 -4.99 -2.97 -6.19
N GLU A 161 -4.13 -3.39 -5.27
CA GLU A 161 -3.88 -2.65 -4.03
C GLU A 161 -3.28 -1.27 -4.30
N ILE A 162 -2.40 -1.16 -5.30
CA ILE A 162 -1.84 0.11 -5.75
C ILE A 162 -2.92 1.02 -6.33
N ALA A 163 -3.73 0.52 -7.27
CA ALA A 163 -4.81 1.29 -7.88
C ALA A 163 -5.86 1.74 -6.84
N THR A 164 -6.19 0.87 -5.89
CA THR A 164 -7.10 1.15 -4.77
C THR A 164 -6.53 2.24 -3.86
N ALA A 165 -5.26 2.12 -3.45
CA ALA A 165 -4.61 3.13 -2.62
C ALA A 165 -4.57 4.51 -3.31
N ILE A 166 -4.31 4.55 -4.63
CA ILE A 166 -4.33 5.78 -5.43
C ILE A 166 -5.74 6.36 -5.49
N ALA A 167 -6.75 5.55 -5.83
CA ALA A 167 -8.14 5.99 -5.95
C ALA A 167 -8.71 6.55 -4.64
N LEU A 168 -8.26 6.02 -3.49
CA LEU A 168 -8.63 6.49 -2.16
C LEU A 168 -7.77 7.68 -1.67
N GLY A 169 -6.79 8.12 -2.48
CA GLY A 169 -5.87 9.20 -2.13
C GLY A 169 -4.92 8.85 -0.99
N LEU A 170 -4.63 7.56 -0.78
CA LEU A 170 -3.81 7.04 0.31
C LEU A 170 -2.44 6.51 -0.14
N PHE A 171 -2.12 6.48 -1.43
CA PHE A 171 -0.82 6.00 -1.90
C PHE A 171 0.36 6.77 -1.27
N GLY A 172 1.34 6.05 -0.74
CA GLY A 172 2.51 6.63 -0.06
C GLY A 172 3.84 6.05 -0.55
N SER A 173 4.07 4.77 -0.30
CA SER A 173 5.31 4.05 -0.64
C SER A 173 5.03 2.60 -1.02
N VAL A 174 6.07 1.89 -1.47
CA VAL A 174 6.00 0.47 -1.85
C VAL A 174 7.14 -0.33 -1.27
N ASP A 175 6.81 -1.54 -0.81
CA ASP A 175 7.76 -2.64 -0.65
C ASP A 175 7.71 -3.57 -1.86
N ALA A 176 8.80 -3.54 -2.62
CA ALA A 176 8.98 -4.24 -3.88
C ALA A 176 9.54 -5.63 -3.63
N ASN A 177 8.62 -6.59 -3.49
CA ASN A 177 8.92 -8.01 -3.39
C ASN A 177 7.93 -8.83 -4.23
N ARG A 178 7.85 -10.13 -3.98
CA ARG A 178 6.77 -11.00 -4.48
C ARG A 178 6.53 -12.15 -3.51
N GLY A 179 5.30 -12.67 -3.58
CA GLY A 179 4.93 -13.96 -3.04
C GLY A 179 5.16 -15.13 -3.99
N ASP A 180 4.67 -16.28 -3.57
CA ASP A 180 4.46 -17.44 -4.41
C ASP A 180 2.97 -17.79 -4.35
N PRO A 181 2.22 -17.69 -5.45
CA PRO A 181 0.77 -17.93 -5.43
C PRO A 181 0.37 -19.37 -5.05
N GLN A 182 1.32 -20.30 -4.97
CA GLN A 182 1.09 -21.67 -4.50
C GLN A 182 1.37 -21.82 -2.99
N LEU A 183 1.92 -20.80 -2.32
CA LEU A 183 2.29 -20.82 -0.91
C LEU A 183 1.46 -19.79 -0.14
N GLY A 184 0.74 -20.24 0.89
CA GLY A 184 -0.14 -19.38 1.71
C GLY A 184 0.57 -18.62 2.83
N TRP A 185 1.82 -18.23 2.62
CA TRP A 185 2.64 -17.48 3.59
C TRP A 185 3.60 -16.54 2.88
N ASP A 186 4.19 -15.64 3.67
CA ASP A 186 5.08 -14.59 3.18
C ASP A 186 6.47 -15.11 2.82
N THR A 187 6.82 -15.02 1.54
CA THR A 187 8.08 -15.55 1.01
C THR A 187 9.15 -14.49 0.85
N ASP A 188 8.76 -13.21 0.78
CA ASP A 188 9.59 -12.01 0.63
C ASP A 188 10.65 -12.20 -0.47
N GLN A 189 10.23 -12.70 -1.64
CA GLN A 189 11.14 -12.90 -2.77
C GLN A 189 11.41 -11.57 -3.45
N PHE A 190 12.64 -11.37 -3.95
CA PHE A 190 12.91 -10.25 -4.85
C PHE A 190 11.96 -10.29 -6.05
N PRO A 191 11.43 -9.17 -6.57
CA PRO A 191 10.57 -9.17 -7.75
C PRO A 191 11.34 -9.65 -8.99
N ASN A 192 10.65 -10.36 -9.89
CA ASN A 192 11.25 -10.89 -11.15
C ASN A 192 10.31 -10.86 -12.37
N SER A 193 9.12 -10.29 -12.24
CA SER A 193 8.12 -10.25 -13.30
C SER A 193 7.96 -8.82 -13.79
N VAL A 194 8.35 -8.56 -15.04
CA VAL A 194 8.18 -7.25 -15.66
C VAL A 194 6.71 -7.04 -16.00
N GLU A 195 6.04 -8.12 -16.42
CA GLU A 195 4.64 -8.21 -16.81
C GLU A 195 3.73 -7.73 -15.68
N GLU A 196 3.96 -8.19 -14.45
CA GLU A 196 3.20 -7.75 -13.28
C GLU A 196 3.54 -6.31 -12.88
N ASN A 197 4.83 -6.00 -12.77
CA ASN A 197 5.28 -4.72 -12.24
C ASN A 197 5.10 -3.55 -13.22
N ALA A 198 4.98 -3.80 -14.53
CA ALA A 198 4.71 -2.74 -15.51
C ALA A 198 3.33 -2.09 -15.28
N LEU A 199 2.32 -2.89 -14.93
CA LEU A 199 0.98 -2.38 -14.61
C LEU A 199 0.95 -1.64 -13.27
N VAL A 200 1.72 -2.11 -12.28
CA VAL A 200 1.91 -1.39 -11.00
C VAL A 200 2.56 -0.04 -11.23
N MET A 201 3.69 -0.01 -11.95
CA MET A 201 4.39 1.24 -12.27
C MET A 201 3.55 2.17 -13.15
N TYR A 202 2.66 1.63 -13.99
CA TYR A 202 1.71 2.41 -14.78
C TYR A 202 0.77 3.21 -13.88
N GLU A 203 0.13 2.58 -12.89
CA GLU A 203 -0.74 3.29 -11.95
C GLU A 203 0.03 4.35 -11.15
N ILE A 204 1.23 4.00 -10.66
CA ILE A 204 2.07 4.92 -9.89
C ILE A 204 2.45 6.14 -10.72
N LEU A 205 2.94 5.95 -11.95
CA LEU A 205 3.31 7.05 -12.84
C LEU A 205 2.09 7.89 -13.24
N LYS A 206 0.97 7.25 -13.54
CA LYS A 206 -0.28 7.93 -13.90
C LYS A 206 -0.82 8.79 -12.75
N ALA A 207 -0.58 8.39 -11.50
CA ALA A 207 -0.92 9.16 -10.30
C ALA A 207 0.07 10.29 -9.98
N GLY A 208 1.14 10.46 -10.76
CA GLY A 208 2.15 11.51 -10.57
C GLY A 208 3.46 11.05 -9.90
N GLY A 209 3.62 9.73 -9.68
CA GLY A 209 4.83 9.15 -9.11
C GLY A 209 4.91 9.26 -7.57
N PHE A 210 6.07 8.88 -7.03
CA PHE A 210 6.35 9.00 -5.59
C PHE A 210 6.63 10.45 -5.20
N THR A 211 6.21 10.83 -3.99
CA THR A 211 6.55 12.11 -3.36
C THR A 211 7.64 11.93 -2.30
N THR A 212 7.31 11.28 -1.19
CA THR A 212 8.24 10.94 -0.09
C THR A 212 8.59 9.46 -0.05
N GLY A 213 7.78 8.61 -0.68
CA GLY A 213 8.00 7.16 -0.76
C GLY A 213 9.00 6.74 -1.84
N GLY A 214 9.13 5.43 -2.01
CA GLY A 214 9.98 4.82 -3.03
C GLY A 214 9.73 3.32 -3.15
N LEU A 215 10.65 2.64 -3.83
CA LEU A 215 10.71 1.18 -3.89
C LEU A 215 11.72 0.68 -2.85
N ASN A 216 11.24 0.30 -1.68
CA ASN A 216 12.08 -0.41 -0.72
C ASN A 216 12.09 -1.91 -1.09
N PHE A 217 13.26 -2.54 -1.06
CA PHE A 217 13.34 -3.98 -1.31
C PHE A 217 13.18 -4.74 -0.01
N ASP A 218 11.94 -4.85 0.49
CA ASP A 218 11.62 -5.76 1.59
C ASP A 218 11.58 -7.21 1.09
N ALA A 219 12.77 -7.70 0.77
CA ALA A 219 13.00 -8.99 0.18
C ALA A 219 14.24 -9.64 0.77
N LYS A 220 14.22 -10.97 0.86
CA LYS A 220 15.33 -11.76 1.38
C LYS A 220 15.91 -12.69 0.32
N VAL A 221 17.20 -12.99 0.43
CA VAL A 221 17.79 -14.12 -0.30
C VAL A 221 17.16 -15.43 0.16
N ARG A 222 17.16 -16.45 -0.71
CA ARG A 222 16.58 -17.75 -0.36
C ARG A 222 17.46 -18.43 0.68
N ARG A 223 16.88 -19.32 1.50
CA ARG A 223 17.61 -20.05 2.55
C ARG A 223 18.85 -20.79 2.03
N GLN A 224 18.84 -21.25 0.79
CA GLN A 224 19.96 -21.96 0.14
C GLN A 224 20.93 -21.02 -0.60
N SER A 225 20.58 -19.76 -0.79
CA SER A 225 21.45 -18.72 -1.36
C SER A 225 22.36 -18.18 -0.26
N THR A 226 23.40 -18.95 0.05
CA THR A 226 24.31 -18.67 1.18
C THR A 226 25.62 -18.00 0.76
N ASP A 227 25.85 -17.76 -0.53
CA ASP A 227 27.00 -16.99 -0.97
C ASP A 227 26.73 -15.49 -0.71
N LYS A 228 27.73 -14.76 -0.22
CA LYS A 228 27.62 -13.32 0.01
C LYS A 228 27.23 -12.54 -1.27
N TYR A 229 27.59 -13.06 -2.45
CA TYR A 229 27.24 -12.45 -3.73
C TYR A 229 25.76 -12.61 -4.09
N ASP A 230 25.05 -13.57 -3.49
CA ASP A 230 23.61 -13.75 -3.74
C ASP A 230 22.78 -12.53 -3.32
N LEU A 231 23.23 -11.80 -2.30
CA LEU A 231 22.63 -10.52 -1.93
C LEU A 231 22.68 -9.52 -3.09
N PHE A 232 23.81 -9.46 -3.81
CA PHE A 232 23.96 -8.58 -4.96
C PHE A 232 23.12 -9.05 -6.14
N TYR A 233 23.14 -10.36 -6.46
CA TYR A 233 22.32 -10.90 -7.55
C TYR A 233 20.82 -10.65 -7.33
N GLY A 234 20.34 -10.82 -6.10
CA GLY A 234 18.94 -10.54 -5.73
C GLY A 234 18.56 -9.08 -5.99
N HIS A 235 19.34 -8.13 -5.47
CA HIS A 235 19.07 -6.70 -5.64
C HIS A 235 19.25 -6.24 -7.09
N ILE A 236 20.28 -6.71 -7.81
CA ILE A 236 20.50 -6.36 -9.21
C ILE A 236 19.29 -6.80 -10.06
N GLY A 237 18.86 -8.06 -9.92
CA GLY A 237 17.70 -8.57 -10.67
C GLY A 237 16.42 -7.82 -10.34
N ALA A 238 16.20 -7.48 -9.07
CA ALA A 238 15.05 -6.70 -8.64
C ALA A 238 15.05 -5.29 -9.22
N MET A 239 16.19 -4.59 -9.13
CA MET A 239 16.37 -3.25 -9.67
C MET A 239 16.17 -3.22 -11.19
N ASP A 240 16.75 -4.17 -11.93
CA ASP A 240 16.59 -4.28 -13.38
C ASP A 240 15.13 -4.57 -13.77
N THR A 241 14.45 -5.45 -13.03
CA THR A 241 13.02 -5.76 -13.23
C THR A 241 12.19 -4.49 -13.07
N MET A 242 12.33 -3.79 -11.94
CA MET A 242 11.56 -2.57 -11.68
C MET A 242 11.90 -1.43 -12.66
N ALA A 243 13.17 -1.30 -13.05
CA ALA A 243 13.59 -0.31 -14.04
C ALA A 243 13.00 -0.58 -15.43
N LEU A 244 12.95 -1.85 -15.86
CA LEU A 244 12.31 -2.22 -17.11
C LEU A 244 10.80 -2.03 -17.06
N SER A 245 10.15 -2.42 -15.96
CA SER A 245 8.72 -2.16 -15.73
C SER A 245 8.39 -0.67 -15.77
N LEU A 246 9.22 0.18 -15.18
CA LEU A 246 9.07 1.64 -15.26
C LEU A 246 9.13 2.14 -16.71
N LYS A 247 10.06 1.64 -17.53
CA LYS A 247 10.17 2.02 -18.95
C LYS A 247 8.95 1.58 -19.76
N VAL A 248 8.45 0.38 -19.52
CA VAL A 248 7.22 -0.11 -20.18
C VAL A 248 6.01 0.72 -19.76
N ALA A 249 5.88 1.01 -18.46
CA ALA A 249 4.83 1.88 -17.94
C ALA A 249 4.86 3.29 -18.56
N ALA A 250 6.05 3.88 -18.68
CA ALA A 250 6.22 5.19 -19.33
C ALA A 250 5.75 5.16 -20.80
N ARG A 251 6.12 4.13 -21.58
CA ARG A 251 5.64 3.95 -22.97
C ARG A 251 4.11 3.87 -23.03
N MET A 252 3.48 3.12 -22.13
CA MET A 252 2.01 3.01 -22.07
C MET A 252 1.34 4.35 -21.79
N ILE A 253 1.93 5.18 -20.92
CA ILE A 253 1.41 6.51 -20.58
C ILE A 253 1.62 7.48 -21.74
N GLU A 254 2.79 7.49 -22.37
CA GLU A 254 3.13 8.38 -23.48
C GLU A 254 2.23 8.15 -24.71
N ASP A 255 1.91 6.89 -25.03
CA ASP A 255 0.98 6.57 -26.12
C ASP A 255 -0.49 6.86 -25.72
N GLY A 256 -0.83 6.60 -24.45
CA GLY A 256 -2.12 6.95 -23.84
C GLY A 256 -3.30 6.12 -24.36
N GLU A 257 -3.06 5.02 -25.08
CA GLU A 257 -4.12 4.20 -25.67
C GLU A 257 -5.00 3.51 -24.62
N LEU A 258 -4.41 3.07 -23.50
CA LEU A 258 -5.18 2.50 -22.38
C LEU A 258 -6.14 3.54 -21.80
N ASP A 259 -5.66 4.76 -21.55
CA ASP A 259 -6.47 5.84 -21.01
C ASP A 259 -7.57 6.31 -21.97
N LYS A 260 -7.28 6.42 -23.27
CA LYS A 260 -8.30 6.72 -24.29
C LYS A 260 -9.42 5.67 -24.29
N ARG A 261 -9.08 4.39 -24.11
CA ARG A 261 -10.06 3.28 -24.07
C ARG A 261 -10.91 3.33 -22.81
N VAL A 262 -10.33 3.58 -21.65
CA VAL A 262 -11.07 3.80 -20.40
C VAL A 262 -11.98 5.03 -20.53
N ALA A 263 -11.46 6.17 -20.98
CA ALA A 263 -12.26 7.38 -21.17
C ALA A 263 -13.45 7.15 -22.11
N ARG A 264 -13.25 6.43 -23.22
CA ARG A 264 -14.34 6.05 -24.14
C ARG A 264 -15.37 5.15 -23.49
N ARG A 265 -14.94 4.19 -22.65
CA ARG A 265 -15.83 3.27 -21.94
C ARG A 265 -16.78 4.02 -21.00
N TYR A 266 -16.31 5.06 -20.34
CA TYR A 266 -17.08 5.84 -19.36
C TYR A 266 -17.68 7.15 -19.92
N ALA A 267 -17.47 7.47 -21.20
CA ALA A 267 -17.87 8.74 -21.81
C ALA A 267 -19.35 9.11 -21.62
N GLY A 268 -20.25 8.13 -21.48
CA GLY A 268 -21.67 8.36 -21.23
C GLY A 268 -21.96 9.11 -19.92
N TRP A 269 -21.10 8.96 -18.90
CA TRP A 269 -21.23 9.68 -17.63
C TRP A 269 -20.93 11.18 -17.75
N ASN A 270 -20.24 11.60 -18.81
CA ASN A 270 -19.98 13.02 -19.11
C ASN A 270 -21.16 13.69 -19.85
N GLY A 271 -22.16 12.92 -20.28
CA GLY A 271 -23.37 13.43 -20.89
C GLY A 271 -24.37 13.97 -19.87
N GLU A 272 -25.42 14.64 -20.36
CA GLU A 272 -26.42 15.32 -19.52
C GLU A 272 -27.03 14.40 -18.45
N LEU A 273 -27.56 13.24 -18.84
CA LEU A 273 -28.15 12.28 -17.90
C LEU A 273 -27.15 11.84 -16.82
N GLY A 274 -25.92 11.49 -17.23
CA GLY A 274 -24.88 11.05 -16.30
C GLY A 274 -24.54 12.12 -15.27
N GLN A 275 -24.43 13.38 -15.70
CA GLN A 275 -24.16 14.51 -14.82
C GLN A 275 -25.33 14.85 -13.91
N GLN A 276 -26.58 14.77 -14.38
CA GLN A 276 -27.76 14.97 -13.54
C GLN A 276 -27.81 13.92 -12.40
N ILE A 277 -27.48 12.67 -12.71
CA ILE A 277 -27.41 11.59 -11.71
C ILE A 277 -26.29 11.85 -10.70
N LEU A 278 -25.05 12.06 -11.16
CA LEU A 278 -23.90 12.19 -10.28
C LEU A 278 -23.94 13.44 -9.39
N ASN A 279 -24.58 14.52 -9.86
CA ASN A 279 -24.74 15.75 -9.09
C ASN A 279 -25.98 15.75 -8.17
N GLY A 280 -26.67 14.61 -8.02
CA GLY A 280 -27.82 14.47 -7.12
C GLY A 280 -29.07 15.25 -7.57
N GLN A 281 -29.18 15.58 -8.85
CA GLN A 281 -30.31 16.33 -9.41
C GLN A 281 -31.52 15.43 -9.73
N MET A 282 -31.33 14.12 -9.71
CA MET A 282 -32.36 13.12 -9.92
C MET A 282 -32.44 12.17 -8.73
N THR A 283 -33.64 11.91 -8.26
CA THR A 283 -33.90 10.81 -7.32
C THR A 283 -33.92 9.47 -8.06
N LEU A 284 -33.90 8.37 -7.31
CA LEU A 284 -34.07 7.03 -7.88
C LEU A 284 -35.37 6.91 -8.72
N SER A 285 -36.45 7.55 -8.26
CA SER A 285 -37.74 7.56 -8.97
C SER A 285 -37.67 8.36 -10.26
N ASP A 286 -37.01 9.52 -10.27
CA ASP A 286 -36.84 10.35 -11.48
C ASP A 286 -36.04 9.59 -12.55
N ILE A 287 -34.99 8.86 -12.14
CA ILE A 287 -34.18 8.03 -13.05
C ILE A 287 -35.02 6.90 -13.66
N ALA A 288 -35.83 6.23 -12.85
CA ALA A 288 -36.73 5.17 -13.34
C ALA A 288 -37.78 5.72 -14.32
N GLN A 289 -38.36 6.88 -14.03
CA GLN A 289 -39.31 7.56 -14.91
C GLN A 289 -38.64 8.01 -16.22
N TYR A 290 -37.44 8.59 -16.14
CA TYR A 290 -36.65 8.96 -17.30
C TYR A 290 -36.42 7.76 -18.22
N ALA A 291 -36.05 6.61 -17.66
CA ALA A 291 -35.84 5.38 -18.42
C ALA A 291 -37.12 4.91 -19.13
N ALA A 292 -38.28 4.96 -18.45
CA ALA A 292 -39.56 4.57 -19.03
C ALA A 292 -40.03 5.54 -20.13
N GLN A 293 -39.94 6.86 -19.89
CA GLN A 293 -40.37 7.90 -20.83
C GLN A 293 -39.54 7.89 -22.12
N HIS A 294 -38.22 7.68 -21.99
CA HIS A 294 -37.31 7.61 -23.13
C HIS A 294 -37.20 6.20 -23.72
N GLN A 295 -37.98 5.23 -23.21
CA GLN A 295 -37.98 3.83 -23.65
C GLN A 295 -36.56 3.24 -23.70
N LEU A 296 -35.75 3.53 -22.68
CA LEU A 296 -34.37 3.06 -22.64
C LEU A 296 -34.31 1.53 -22.58
N ALA A 297 -33.58 0.94 -23.51
CA ALA A 297 -33.29 -0.49 -23.56
C ALA A 297 -31.76 -0.69 -23.74
N PRO A 298 -30.95 -0.36 -22.70
CA PRO A 298 -29.50 -0.38 -22.82
C PRO A 298 -29.00 -1.80 -23.16
N GLN A 299 -28.06 -1.86 -24.10
CA GLN A 299 -27.44 -3.11 -24.54
C GLN A 299 -26.06 -3.27 -23.91
N HIS A 300 -25.68 -4.52 -23.65
CA HIS A 300 -24.34 -4.85 -23.19
C HIS A 300 -23.30 -4.34 -24.20
N ARG A 301 -22.22 -3.74 -23.69
CA ARG A 301 -21.06 -3.31 -24.47
C ARG A 301 -19.84 -4.11 -24.04
N SER A 302 -19.12 -4.66 -25.01
CA SER A 302 -17.94 -5.49 -24.77
C SER A 302 -16.89 -4.78 -23.89
N GLY A 303 -16.25 -5.57 -23.02
CA GLY A 303 -15.08 -5.18 -22.23
C GLY A 303 -13.81 -5.03 -23.06
N GLN A 304 -13.71 -5.79 -24.15
CA GLN A 304 -12.50 -5.92 -24.97
C GLN A 304 -11.25 -6.30 -24.15
N GLN A 305 -11.40 -7.14 -23.13
CA GLN A 305 -10.33 -7.50 -22.20
C GLN A 305 -9.14 -8.11 -22.93
N GLU A 306 -9.37 -9.10 -23.80
CA GLU A 306 -8.31 -9.79 -24.52
C GLU A 306 -7.56 -8.82 -25.47
N GLN A 307 -8.26 -7.79 -25.99
CA GLN A 307 -7.62 -6.74 -26.78
C GLN A 307 -6.73 -5.84 -25.93
N LEU A 308 -7.14 -5.53 -24.70
CA LEU A 308 -6.36 -4.72 -23.76
C LEU A 308 -5.12 -5.49 -23.28
N GLU A 309 -5.26 -6.78 -22.99
CA GLU A 309 -4.14 -7.66 -22.62
C GLU A 309 -3.13 -7.78 -23.78
N ASN A 310 -3.60 -7.95 -25.01
CA ASN A 310 -2.73 -7.94 -26.19
C ASN A 310 -2.03 -6.59 -26.41
N LEU A 311 -2.71 -5.48 -26.09
CA LEU A 311 -2.11 -4.15 -26.13
C LEU A 311 -0.99 -4.01 -25.08
N VAL A 312 -1.18 -4.51 -23.86
CA VAL A 312 -0.12 -4.54 -22.84
C VAL A 312 1.06 -5.41 -23.29
N ASN A 313 0.78 -6.59 -23.87
CA ASN A 313 1.82 -7.46 -24.44
C ASN A 313 2.62 -6.77 -25.55
N HIS A 314 1.98 -5.96 -26.39
CA HIS A 314 2.68 -5.15 -27.40
C HIS A 314 3.73 -4.22 -26.74
N TYR A 315 3.40 -3.53 -25.66
CA TYR A 315 4.37 -2.67 -24.97
C TYR A 315 5.48 -3.44 -24.24
N LEU A 316 5.17 -4.65 -23.77
CA LEU A 316 6.12 -5.51 -23.06
C LEU A 316 7.17 -6.11 -24.00
N PHE A 317 6.74 -6.61 -25.17
CA PHE A 317 7.57 -7.48 -26.01
C PHE A 317 7.99 -6.84 -27.34
N ASP A 318 7.24 -5.86 -27.85
CA ASP A 318 7.59 -5.22 -29.12
C ASP A 318 8.53 -4.03 -28.89
N LYS A 319 9.61 -4.02 -29.67
CA LYS A 319 10.71 -3.04 -29.58
C LYS A 319 10.33 -1.69 -30.16
#